data_AF-A0A2V9K061-F1
#
_entry.id   AF-A0A2V9K061-F1
#
_cell.length_a   1.000
_cell.length_b   1.000
_cell.length_c   1.000
_cell.angle_alpha   90.00
_cell.angle_beta   90.00
_cell.angle_gamma   90.00
#
_symmetry.space_group_name_H-M   'P 1'
#
loop_
_entity.id
_entity.type
_entity.pdbx_description
1 polymer ?
#
loop_
_entity_poly.entity_id
_entity_poly.type
_entity_poly.pdbx_seq_one_letter_code
_entity_poly.pdbx_strand_id
1 'polypeptide(L)' 'RIQFGYRVSRDGVAVPGLEKQLAPTTVENAGTVNAFFALPLASLTPGRYALEVDVGDLIAGKTLRLKDTFQLR' A
#
# COMPACT_ATOMS: atom_id res chain seq x y z
N ARG A 1 14.24 -7.77 -8.01
CA ARG A 1 13.57 -8.30 -6.80
C ARG A 1 12.64 -7.21 -6.33
N ILE A 2 11.32 -7.43 -6.34
CA ILE A 2 10.37 -6.36 -6.06
C ILE A 2 9.83 -6.49 -4.64
N GLN A 3 9.78 -5.36 -3.94
CA GLN A 3 9.19 -5.21 -2.63
C GLN A 3 7.92 -4.36 -2.74
N PHE A 4 6.85 -4.77 -2.05
CA PHE A 4 5.59 -4.06 -1.97
C PHE A 4 5.27 -3.70 -0.54
N GLY A 5 4.78 -2.48 -0.31
CA GLY A 5 4.27 -2.04 0.97
C GLY A 5 3.00 -1.22 0.78
N TYR A 6 2.12 -1.22 1.78
CA TYR A 6 1.02 -0.26 1.83
C TYR A 6 0.83 0.29 3.24
N ARG A 7 0.24 1.49 3.30
CA ARG A 7 -0.17 2.15 4.53
C ARG A 7 -1.46 2.91 4.31
N VAL A 8 -2.39 2.80 5.24
CA VAL A 8 -3.57 3.66 5.32
C VAL A 8 -3.35 4.74 6.38
N SER A 9 -3.72 5.97 6.05
CA SER A 9 -3.73 7.08 6.98
C SER A 9 -5.09 7.77 7.01
N ARG A 10 -5.47 8.31 8.17
CA ARG A 10 -6.63 9.17 8.39
C ARG A 10 -6.12 10.55 8.76
N ASP A 11 -6.50 11.57 7.97
CA ASP A 11 -6.05 12.95 8.19
C ASP A 11 -4.52 13.09 8.39
N GLY A 12 -3.74 12.25 7.68
CA GLY A 12 -2.28 12.21 7.75
C GLY A 12 -1.68 11.33 8.87
N VAL A 13 -2.50 10.78 9.75
CA VAL A 13 -2.08 9.87 10.83
C VAL A 13 -2.25 8.41 10.38
N ALA A 14 -1.22 7.58 10.52
CA ALA A 14 -1.30 6.17 10.15
C ALA A 14 -2.40 5.45 10.98
N VAL A 15 -3.20 4.61 10.32
CA VAL A 15 -4.20 3.78 10.99
C VAL A 15 -3.53 2.51 11.48
N PRO A 16 -3.47 2.25 12.80
CA PRO A 16 -2.82 1.07 13.34
C PRO A 16 -3.38 -0.22 12.75
N GLY A 17 -2.51 -1.16 12.40
CA GLY A 17 -2.90 -2.45 11.81
C GLY A 17 -3.26 -2.39 10.32
N LEU A 18 -3.29 -1.21 9.70
CA LEU A 18 -3.49 -1.03 8.25
C LEU A 18 -2.21 -0.58 7.54
N GLU A 19 -1.11 -1.19 7.95
CA GLU A 19 0.18 -1.11 7.30
C GLU A 19 0.74 -2.51 7.10
N LYS A 20 1.31 -2.79 5.94
CA LYS A 20 1.91 -4.08 5.66
C LYS A 20 3.04 -3.93 4.68
N GLN A 21 4.15 -4.59 5.00
CA GLN A 21 5.21 -4.87 4.05
C GLN A 21 5.07 -6.32 3.58
N LEU A 22 5.00 -6.53 2.26
CA LEU A 22 5.05 -7.85 1.68
C LEU A 22 6.50 -8.29 1.52
N ALA A 23 6.74 -9.58 1.73
CA ALA A 23 8.04 -10.18 1.49
C ALA A 23 8.43 -9.95 0.03
N PRO A 24 9.70 -9.60 -0.26
CA PRO A 24 10.09 -9.33 -1.64
C PRO A 24 9.99 -10.60 -2.47
N THR A 25 9.34 -10.52 -3.62
CA THR A 25 9.20 -11.64 -4.56
C THR A 25 10.10 -11.46 -5.78
N THR A 26 10.53 -12.57 -6.36
CA THR A 26 11.21 -12.57 -7.66
C THR A 26 10.12 -12.53 -8.73
N VAL A 27 9.98 -11.39 -9.40
CA VAL A 27 9.06 -11.26 -10.54
C VAL A 27 9.84 -11.71 -11.78
N GLU A 28 9.62 -12.96 -12.21
CA GLU A 28 10.43 -13.61 -13.24
C GLU A 28 10.01 -13.28 -14.68
N ASN A 29 8.79 -12.77 -14.92
CA ASN A 29 8.32 -12.45 -16.27
C ASN A 29 7.59 -11.09 -16.35
N ALA A 30 8.04 -10.28 -17.30
CA ALA A 30 7.47 -9.03 -17.83
C ALA A 30 6.39 -8.32 -16.99
N GLY A 31 6.85 -7.41 -16.12
CA GLY A 31 6.35 -6.02 -16.11
C GLY A 31 5.16 -5.67 -15.22
N THR A 32 4.40 -6.63 -14.68
CA THR A 32 3.18 -6.30 -13.93
C THR A 32 3.10 -7.04 -12.61
N VAL A 33 2.88 -6.30 -11.52
CA VAL A 33 2.54 -6.89 -10.23
C VAL A 33 1.12 -6.52 -9.85
N ASN A 34 0.29 -7.54 -9.70
CA ASN A 34 -1.07 -7.39 -9.20
C ASN A 34 -1.05 -7.55 -7.68
N ALA A 35 -1.45 -6.51 -6.96
CA ALA A 35 -1.63 -6.53 -5.51
C ALA A 35 -3.09 -6.20 -5.19
N PHE A 36 -3.70 -7.01 -4.31
CA PHE A 36 -5.04 -6.76 -3.79
C PHE A 36 -4.95 -6.37 -2.31
N PHE A 37 -5.62 -5.27 -1.95
CA PHE A 37 -5.66 -4.77 -0.58
C PHE A 37 -7.10 -4.80 -0.09
N ALA A 38 -7.37 -5.65 0.91
CA ALA A 38 -8.65 -5.67 1.60
C ALA A 38 -8.53 -4.85 2.89
N LEU A 39 -9.37 -3.83 3.02
CA LEU A 39 -9.45 -3.04 4.25
C LEU A 39 -10.66 -3.51 5.07
N PRO A 40 -10.46 -3.96 6.33
CA PRO A 40 -11.58 -4.30 7.20
C PRO A 40 -12.36 -3.03 7.54
N LEU A 41 -13.50 -2.82 6.88
CA LEU A 41 -14.33 -1.62 7.10
C LEU A 41 -14.78 -1.46 8.55
N ALA A 42 -14.97 -2.55 9.28
CA ALA A 42 -15.35 -2.53 10.69
C ALA A 42 -14.33 -1.83 11.61
N SER A 43 -13.05 -1.75 11.20
CA SER A 43 -12.02 -1.02 11.95
C SER A 43 -11.86 0.44 11.51
N LEU A 44 -12.71 0.92 10.59
CA LEU A 44 -12.66 2.28 10.06
C LEU A 44 -13.88 3.08 10.53
N THR A 45 -13.64 4.26 11.10
CA THR A 45 -14.71 5.22 11.41
C THR A 45 -14.93 6.18 10.25
N PRO A 46 -16.10 6.83 10.11
CA PRO A 46 -16.32 7.88 9.12
C PRO A 46 -15.20 8.93 9.13
N GLY A 47 -14.78 9.36 7.94
CA GLY A 47 -13.66 10.29 7.79
C GLY A 47 -12.93 10.18 6.46
N ARG A 48 -11.91 11.03 6.31
CA ARG A 48 -11.06 11.08 5.12
C ARG A 48 -9.82 10.23 5.31
N TYR A 49 -9.54 9.39 4.32
CA TYR A 49 -8.42 8.47 4.34
C TYR A 49 -7.53 8.66 3.12
N ALA A 50 -6.28 8.23 3.26
CA ALA A 50 -5.35 8.04 2.16
C ALA A 50 -4.74 6.65 2.21
N LEU A 51 -4.77 5.94 1.09
CA LEU A 51 -4.01 4.71 0.84
C LEU A 51 -2.72 5.08 0.10
N GLU A 52 -1.58 4.73 0.68
CA GLU A 52 -0.27 4.88 0.07
C GLU A 52 0.30 3.49 -0.19
N VAL A 53 0.79 3.27 -1.42
CA VAL A 53 1.38 2.00 -1.85
C VAL A 53 2.79 2.28 -2.38
N ASP A 54 3.77 1.58 -1.83
CA ASP A 54 5.17 1.63 -2.26
C ASP A 54 5.51 0.36 -3.04
N VAL A 55 6.08 0.56 -4.23
CA VAL A 55 6.59 -0.49 -5.11
C VAL A 55 8.07 -0.23 -5.35
N GLY A 56 8.92 -1.02 -4.70
CA GLY A 56 10.37 -0.89 -4.78
C GLY A 56 11.01 -2.00 -5.61
N ASP A 57 11.85 -1.65 -6.59
CA ASP A 57 12.84 -2.58 -7.13
C ASP A 57 14.12 -2.49 -6.31
N LEU A 58 14.35 -3.51 -5.48
CA LEU A 58 15.49 -3.59 -4.58
C LEU A 58 16.82 -3.73 -5.31
N ILE A 59 16.82 -4.19 -6.57
CA ILE A 59 18.05 -4.34 -7.36
C ILE A 59 18.41 -3.02 -8.02
N ALA A 60 17.42 -2.36 -8.62
CA ALA A 60 17.62 -1.07 -9.27
C ALA A 60 17.67 0.12 -8.29
N GLY A 61 17.30 -0.09 -7.02
CA GLY A 61 17.24 0.96 -6.00
C GLY A 61 16.15 2.02 -6.28
N LYS A 62 15.08 1.65 -6.98
CA LYS A 62 14.00 2.57 -7.39
C LYS A 62 12.73 2.25 -6.62
N THR A 63 12.01 3.29 -6.20
CA THR A 63 10.69 3.14 -5.57
C THR A 63 9.67 4.05 -6.24
N LEU A 64 8.55 3.46 -6.65
CA LEU A 64 7.34 4.17 -7.05
C LEU A 64 6.39 4.23 -5.85
N ARG A 65 5.91 5.43 -5.52
CA ARG A 65 4.87 5.64 -4.51
C ARG A 65 3.59 6.07 -5.20
N LEU A 66 2.53 5.31 -4.98
CA LEU A 66 1.16 5.62 -5.39
C LEU A 66 0.38 6.10 -4.17
N LYS A 67 -0.47 7.11 -4.35
CA LYS A 67 -1.34 7.63 -3.30
C LYS A 67 -2.73 7.86 -3.86
N ASP A 68 -3.73 7.33 -3.16
CA ASP A 68 -5.13 7.58 -3.45
C ASP A 68 -5.86 8.00 -2.17
N THR A 69 -6.91 8.82 -2.30
CA THR A 69 -7.68 9.32 -1.16
C THR A 69 -9.15 9.01 -1.31
N PHE A 70 -9.77 8.57 -0.21
CA PHE A 70 -11.18 8.18 -0.20
C PHE A 70 -11.88 8.69 1.06
N GLN A 71 -13.20 8.83 0.97
CA GLN A 71 -14.06 9.27 2.07
C GLN A 71 -14.92 8.08 2.52
N LEU A 72 -14.84 7.73 3.80
CA LEU A 72 -15.80 6.83 4.43
C LEU A 72 -16.93 7.67 5.02
N ARG A 73 -18.18 7.34 4.67
CA ARG A 73 -19.39 7.98 5.16
C ARG A 73 -20.05 7.13 6.24
#